data_AF-A0A941MZX5-F1
#
_entry.id   AF-A0A941MZX5-F1
#
_cell.length_a   1.000
_cell.length_b   1.000
_cell.length_c   1.000
_cell.angle_alpha   90.00
_cell.angle_beta   90.00
_cell.angle_gamma   90.00
#
_symmetry.space_group_name_H-M   'P 1'
#
loop_
_entity.id
_entity.type
_entity.pdbx_description
1 polymer ?
#
loop_
_entity_poly.entity_id
_entity_poly.type
_entity_poly.pdbx_seq_one_letter_code
_entity_poly.pdbx_strand_id
1 'polypeptide(L)' 'MPQYELWEYDGGHTFFGVPVAEVEYHERVRQLLAEEPQAVRTWTVEATGWDAAMQRLYDHKGWGPYRPIEDELGLPPDPT' A
#
# COMPACT_ATOMS: atom_id res chain seq x y z
N MET A 1 -8.83 -8.76 9.57
CA MET A 1 -8.48 -8.33 8.21
C MET A 1 -7.33 -7.34 8.35
N PRO A 2 -6.25 -7.44 7.56
CA PRO A 2 -5.17 -6.46 7.61
C PRO A 2 -5.68 -5.05 7.30
N GLN A 3 -5.13 -4.06 8.00
CA GLN A 3 -5.36 -2.64 7.75
C GLN A 3 -4.25 -2.12 6.84
N TYR A 4 -4.54 -1.11 6.03
CA TYR A 4 -3.59 -0.43 5.17
C TYR A 4 -3.75 1.08 5.31
N GLU A 5 -2.65 1.80 5.25
CA GLU A 5 -2.61 3.26 5.40
C GLU A 5 -2.01 3.90 4.15
N LEU A 6 -2.63 4.99 3.71
CA LEU A 6 -2.09 5.88 2.70
C LEU A 6 -1.58 7.15 3.38
N TRP A 7 -0.33 7.47 3.11
CA TRP A 7 0.33 8.69 3.51
C TRP A 7 0.70 9.49 2.27
N GLU A 8 0.44 10.79 2.28
CA GLU A 8 0.77 11.71 1.19
C GLU A 8 1.70 12.81 1.68
N TYR A 9 2.60 13.25 0.81
CA TYR A 9 3.61 14.29 1.06
C TYR A 9 3.92 15.00 -0.27
N ASP A 10 4.78 16.03 -0.23
CA ASP A 10 5.09 16.80 -1.43
C ASP A 10 5.74 15.92 -2.52
N GLY A 11 5.05 15.80 -3.65
CA GLY A 11 5.51 15.01 -4.79
C GLY A 11 5.32 13.49 -4.69
N GLY A 12 4.66 12.95 -3.66
CA GLY A 12 4.56 11.50 -3.50
C GLY A 12 3.49 10.98 -2.54
N HIS A 13 3.42 9.65 -2.48
CA HIS A 13 2.59 8.92 -1.52
C HIS A 13 3.25 7.58 -1.18
N THR A 14 2.93 7.07 0.02
CA THR A 14 3.35 5.75 0.49
C THR A 14 2.13 4.99 0.98
N PHE A 15 1.95 3.75 0.51
CA PHE A 15 0.86 2.87 0.91
C PHE A 15 1.40 1.55 1.47
N PHE A 16 0.99 1.15 2.67
CA PHE A 16 1.52 -0.03 3.35
C PHE A 16 0.52 -0.63 4.35
N GLY A 17 0.70 -1.92 4.68
CA GLY A 17 -0.14 -2.66 5.62
C GLY A 17 0.25 -2.48 7.09
N VAL A 18 -0.70 -2.69 8.01
CA VAL A 18 -0.54 -2.57 9.46
C VAL A 18 -1.24 -3.76 10.17
N PRO A 19 -0.55 -4.48 11.09
CA PRO A 19 0.89 -4.41 11.29
C PRO A 19 1.63 -4.91 10.04
N VAL A 20 2.69 -4.22 9.63
CA VAL A 20 3.59 -4.77 8.62
C VAL A 20 4.20 -6.03 9.25
N ALA A 21 4.06 -7.19 8.61
CA ALA A 21 4.55 -8.46 9.17
C ALA A 21 6.08 -8.46 9.38
N GLU A 22 6.80 -7.56 8.70
CA GLU A 22 8.25 -7.43 8.74
C GLU A 22 8.68 -6.20 9.53
N VAL A 23 9.30 -6.43 10.69
CA VAL A 23 9.73 -5.38 11.64
C VAL A 23 10.77 -4.44 11.04
N GLU A 24 11.70 -4.94 10.22
CA GLU A 24 12.73 -4.10 9.57
C GLU A 24 12.12 -3.14 8.55
N TYR A 25 11.11 -3.59 7.80
CA TYR A 25 10.36 -2.74 6.89
C TYR A 25 9.53 -1.69 7.67
N HIS A 26 8.98 -2.06 8.83
CA HIS A 26 8.18 -1.18 9.68
C HIS A 26 8.95 0.05 10.18
N GLU A 27 10.17 -0.15 10.68
CA GLU A 27 11.02 0.95 11.14
C GLU A 27 11.44 1.85 9.99
N ARG A 28 11.77 1.25 8.83
CA ARG A 28 12.21 2.03 7.67
C ARG A 28 11.11 2.92 7.09
N VAL A 29 9.88 2.41 6.95
CA VAL A 29 8.75 3.22 6.46
C VAL A 29 8.43 4.35 7.42
N ARG A 30 8.44 4.08 8.73
CA ARG A 30 8.21 5.13 9.74
C ARG A 30 9.30 6.17 9.76
N GLN A 31 10.56 5.76 9.58
CA GLN A 31 11.68 6.69 9.48
C GLN A 31 11.54 7.59 8.25
N LEU A 32 11.20 7.02 7.09
CA LEU A 32 10.97 7.81 5.86
C LEU A 32 9.85 8.83 6.05
N LEU A 33 8.72 8.42 6.66
CA LEU A 33 7.62 9.34 6.95
C LEU A 33 8.00 10.41 7.98
N ALA A 34 8.90 10.12 8.92
CA ALA A 34 9.40 11.09 9.89
C ALA A 34 10.40 12.09 9.27
N GLU A 35 11.12 11.68 8.23
CA GLU A 35 12.03 12.54 7.44
C GLU A 35 11.26 13.44 6.45
N GLU A 36 10.00 13.12 6.15
CA GLU A 36 9.11 13.90 5.29
C GLU A 36 8.18 14.80 6.14
N PRO A 37 8.51 16.08 6.38
CA PRO A 37 7.79 16.94 7.33
C PRO A 37 6.33 17.26 6.92
N GLN A 38 5.96 16.97 5.68
CA GLN A 38 4.59 17.13 5.16
C GLN A 38 3.86 15.79 4.97
N ALA A 39 4.44 14.68 5.41
CA ALA A 39 3.76 13.39 5.37
C ALA A 39 2.55 13.39 6.29
N VAL A 40 1.37 13.26 5.69
CA VAL A 40 0.09 13.17 6.41
C VAL A 40 -0.58 11.88 6.01
N ARG A 41 -1.09 11.15 7.00
CA ARG A 41 -1.99 10.03 6.75
C ARG A 41 -3.31 10.55 6.24
N THR A 42 -3.57 10.38 4.94
CA THR A 42 -4.80 10.89 4.31
C THR A 42 -5.91 9.85 4.24
N TRP A 43 -5.57 8.56 4.29
CA TRP A 43 -6.57 7.50 4.18
C TRP A 43 -6.16 6.19 4.85
N THR A 44 -7.16 5.37 5.20
CA THR A 44 -7.00 4.06 5.84
C THR A 44 -8.08 3.10 5.34
N VAL A 45 -7.73 1.84 5.13
CA VAL A 45 -8.64 0.82 4.61
C VAL A 45 -8.34 -0.57 5.19
N GLU A 46 -9.38 -1.35 5.46
CA GLU A 46 -9.24 -2.78 5.76
C GLU A 46 -9.47 -3.61 4.50
N ALA A 47 -8.62 -4.60 4.24
CA ALA A 47 -8.75 -5.49 3.08
C ALA A 47 -8.37 -6.93 3.44
N THR A 48 -8.71 -7.90 2.58
CA THR A 48 -8.39 -9.32 2.80
C THR A 48 -6.94 -9.68 2.47
N GLY A 49 -6.23 -8.82 1.73
CA GLY A 49 -4.85 -9.00 1.31
C GLY A 49 -4.35 -7.80 0.49
N TRP A 50 -3.12 -7.86 0.00
CA TRP A 50 -2.46 -6.76 -0.71
C TRP A 50 -3.20 -6.34 -1.98
N ASP A 51 -3.58 -7.28 -2.85
CA ASP A 51 -4.25 -6.94 -4.11
C ASP A 51 -5.62 -6.29 -3.89
N ALA A 52 -6.37 -6.78 -2.90
CA ALA A 52 -7.63 -6.16 -2.50
C ALA A 52 -7.42 -4.75 -1.93
N ALA A 53 -6.31 -4.50 -1.22
CA ALA A 53 -5.96 -3.18 -0.74
C ALA A 53 -5.55 -2.24 -1.88
N MET A 54 -4.75 -2.73 -2.83
CA MET A 54 -4.30 -1.99 -4.00
C MET A 54 -5.45 -1.62 -4.92
N GLN A 55 -6.40 -2.53 -5.17
CA GLN A 55 -7.60 -2.20 -5.92
C GLN A 55 -8.38 -1.06 -5.26
N ARG A 56 -8.54 -1.10 -3.93
CA ARG A 56 -9.22 -0.01 -3.20
C ARG A 56 -8.44 1.30 -3.22
N LEU A 57 -7.11 1.26 -3.17
CA LEU A 57 -6.26 2.45 -3.35
C LEU A 57 -6.48 3.05 -4.74
N TYR A 58 -6.46 2.22 -5.78
CA TYR A 58 -6.67 2.66 -7.16
C TYR A 58 -8.05 3.29 -7.36
N ASP A 59 -9.09 2.68 -6.79
CA ASP A 59 -10.44 3.26 -6.78
C ASP A 59 -10.48 4.60 -6.04
N HIS A 60 -9.81 4.69 -4.88
CA HIS A 60 -9.71 5.92 -4.08
C HIS A 60 -8.98 7.05 -4.84
N LYS A 61 -7.93 6.72 -5.61
CA LYS A 61 -7.13 7.67 -6.38
C LYS A 61 -7.69 7.95 -7.78
N GLY A 62 -8.70 7.20 -8.22
CA GLY A 62 -9.28 7.31 -9.55
C GLY A 62 -8.35 6.84 -10.67
N TRP A 63 -7.41 5.93 -10.38
CA TRP A 63 -6.43 5.42 -11.35
C TRP A 63 -6.98 4.32 -12.27
N GLY A 64 -8.22 3.89 -12.05
CA GLY A 64 -8.85 2.79 -12.78
C GLY A 64 -8.60 1.44 -12.09
N PRO A 65 -8.79 0.30 -12.78
CA PRO A 65 -8.58 -1.01 -12.17
C PRO A 65 -7.09 -1.25 -11.90
N TYR A 66 -6.78 -1.75 -10.70
CA TYR A 66 -5.46 -2.26 -10.40
C TYR A 66 -5.20 -3.52 -11.21
N ARG A 67 -4.00 -3.62 -11.80
CA ARG A 67 -3.54 -4.79 -12.55
C ARG A 67 -2.23 -5.27 -11.95
N PRO A 68 -2.23 -6.36 -11.16
CA PRO A 68 -0.98 -6.92 -10.68
C PRO A 68 -0.14 -7.42 -11.86
N ILE A 69 1.18 -7.31 -11.75
CA ILE A 69 2.13 -7.66 -12.81
C ILE A 69 2.02 -9.15 -13.19
N GLU A 70 1.62 -10.01 -12.26
CA GLU A 70 1.39 -11.44 -12.49
C GLU A 70 0.33 -11.71 -13.58
N ASP A 71 -0.76 -10.91 -13.57
CA ASP A 71 -1.82 -10.97 -14.57
C ASP A 71 -1.33 -10.46 -15.95
N GLU A 72 -0.43 -9.47 -15.97
CA GLU A 72 0.14 -8.94 -17.22
C GLU A 72 1.21 -9.85 -17.83
N LEU A 73 1.93 -10.62 -17.01
CA LEU A 73 2.95 -11.56 -17.44
C LEU A 73 2.39 -12.97 -17.75
N GLY A 74 1.12 -13.23 -17.46
CA GLY A 74 0.51 -14.55 -17.63
C GLY A 74 1.14 -15.63 -16.75
N LEU A 75 1.73 -15.23 -15.63
CA LEU A 75 2.33 -16.16 -14.68
C LEU A 75 1.23 -16.79 -13.82
N PRO A 76 1.30 -18.10 -13.52
CA PRO A 76 0.33 -18.71 -12.62
C PRO A 76 0.43 -18.04 -11.23
N PRO A 77 -0.69 -17.86 -10.52
CA PRO A 77 -0.66 -17.34 -9.16
C PRO A 77 0.22 -18.26 -8.29
N ASP A 78 0.99 -17.66 -7.38
CA ASP A 78 1.86 -18.40 -6.46
C ASP A 78 1.05 -19.45 -5.68
N PRO A 79 1.53 -20.70 -5.53
CA PRO A 79 0.81 -21.72 -4.78
C PRO A 79 0.79 -21.31 -3.29
N THR A 80 -0.42 -21.19 -2.75
CA THR A 80 -0.72 -20.90 -1.34
C THR A 80 -0.31 -22.03 -0.40
#